data_AF-A0A3D8H844-F1
#
_entry.id   AF-A0A3D8H844-F1
#
_cell.length_a   1.000
_cell.length_b   1.000
_cell.length_c   1.000
_cell.angle_alpha   90.00
_cell.angle_beta   90.00
_cell.angle_gamma   90.00
#
_symmetry.space_group_name_H-M   'P 1'
#
loop_
_entity.id
_entity.type
_entity.pdbx_description
1 polymer ?
#
loop_
_entity_poly.entity_id
_entity_poly.type
_entity_poly.pdbx_seq_one_letter_code
_entity_poly.pdbx_strand_id
1 'polypeptide(L)'
;MTMDRIRTTFVFLVFLFLAWFSVTANSQENPGSDSGILSDGKLTKEELAAAMLTAEKDLTSMLKASMSDLEQELESSAIFGPGAWMVLKDRKLKKVKLGEESDAAPASAKLQVFRASLRSLARHNKIDAALIVYPGTITKEGEQQRVVVVEHEHRLGISGLKLIPLDLNQGNVSFGAAMSQDKSFQIFYDQKKQGV
;
A
#
# COMPACT_ATOMS: atom_id res chain seq x y z
N MET A 1 -42.77 52.12 17.86
CA MET A 1 -43.15 52.36 19.26
C MET A 1 -43.08 51.01 19.97
N THR A 2 -42.14 50.92 20.89
CA THR A 2 -41.74 49.74 21.67
C THR A 2 -42.72 49.41 22.79
N MET A 3 -42.68 48.14 23.22
CA MET A 3 -43.12 47.62 24.53
C MET A 3 -44.63 47.66 24.76
N ASP A 4 -45.27 46.74 25.46
CA ASP A 4 -44.93 45.52 26.18
C ASP A 4 -46.30 44.97 26.61
N ARG A 5 -46.48 43.64 26.70
CA ARG A 5 -47.07 43.00 27.89
C ARG A 5 -47.30 41.50 27.67
N ILE A 6 -46.33 40.77 28.19
CA ILE A 6 -46.46 39.44 28.78
C ILE A 6 -47.47 39.52 29.93
N ARG A 7 -48.44 38.59 30.01
CA ARG A 7 -48.63 37.71 31.19
C ARG A 7 -49.83 36.76 31.12
N THR A 8 -49.48 35.47 31.14
CA THR A 8 -50.05 34.37 31.96
C THR A 8 -51.55 34.11 31.93
N THR A 9 -51.95 32.92 31.44
CA THR A 9 -52.66 31.96 32.30
C THR A 9 -52.34 30.51 31.93
N PHE A 10 -52.13 29.73 32.99
CA PHE A 10 -51.83 28.31 33.08
C PHE A 10 -53.06 27.47 32.67
N VAL A 11 -52.90 26.43 31.83
CA VAL A 11 -53.76 25.24 31.90
C VAL A 11 -52.89 24.00 31.74
N PHE A 12 -52.86 23.24 32.82
CA PHE A 12 -52.29 21.93 33.02
C PHE A 12 -53.11 20.90 32.23
N LEU A 13 -52.48 20.05 31.41
CA LEU A 13 -53.13 18.80 31.02
C LEU A 13 -52.10 17.68 30.89
N VAL A 14 -52.01 16.95 32.00
CA VAL A 14 -51.34 15.67 32.15
C VAL A 14 -52.15 14.62 31.36
N PHE A 15 -51.55 14.01 30.35
CA PHE A 15 -52.01 12.72 29.85
C PHE A 15 -50.94 11.66 30.15
N LEU A 16 -51.26 10.88 31.17
CA LEU A 16 -50.59 9.67 31.60
C LEU A 16 -51.02 8.54 30.65
N PHE A 17 -50.09 8.01 29.84
CA PHE A 17 -50.26 6.68 29.24
C PHE A 17 -48.96 5.90 29.43
N LEU A 18 -48.96 5.11 30.50
CA LEU A 18 -48.08 3.96 30.69
C LEU A 18 -48.72 2.77 29.97
N ALA A 19 -48.05 2.27 28.94
CA ALA A 19 -48.17 0.88 28.53
C ALA A 19 -46.78 0.40 28.08
N TRP A 20 -46.12 -0.33 28.98
CA TRP A 20 -45.01 -1.21 28.68
C TRP A 20 -45.45 -2.23 27.62
N PHE A 21 -44.70 -2.40 26.53
CA PHE A 21 -44.28 -3.72 26.03
C PHE A 21 -43.01 -3.56 25.19
N SER A 22 -42.01 -4.34 25.61
CA SER A 22 -40.67 -4.64 25.13
C SER A 22 -40.18 -4.06 23.80
N VAL A 23 -39.05 -3.36 23.91
CA VAL A 23 -37.99 -3.30 22.91
C VAL A 23 -37.63 -4.73 22.48
N THR A 24 -37.85 -5.05 21.21
CA THR A 24 -36.97 -5.95 20.46
C THR A 24 -36.55 -5.21 19.19
N ALA A 25 -35.48 -4.43 19.35
CA ALA A 25 -34.65 -4.04 18.23
C ALA A 25 -34.09 -5.33 17.61
N ASN A 26 -34.74 -5.85 16.57
CA ASN A 26 -34.05 -6.74 15.63
C ASN A 26 -33.14 -5.86 14.78
N SER A 27 -32.03 -5.40 15.35
CA SER A 27 -30.83 -5.32 14.53
C SER A 27 -30.54 -6.76 14.12
N GLN A 28 -30.81 -7.10 12.87
CA GLN A 28 -30.02 -8.15 12.24
C GLN A 28 -28.58 -7.68 12.34
N GLU A 29 -27.91 -8.10 13.41
CA GLU A 29 -26.48 -8.33 13.40
C GLU A 29 -26.26 -9.25 12.21
N ASN A 30 -25.92 -8.65 11.07
CA ASN A 30 -25.16 -9.34 10.07
C ASN A 30 -23.83 -9.62 10.79
N PRO A 31 -23.54 -10.87 11.21
CA PRO A 31 -22.23 -11.15 11.77
C PRO A 31 -21.28 -10.81 10.64
N GLY A 32 -20.51 -9.74 10.85
CA GLY A 32 -19.52 -9.32 9.88
C GLY A 32 -18.74 -10.54 9.47
N SER A 33 -18.68 -10.79 8.17
CA SER A 33 -17.63 -11.64 7.61
C SER A 33 -16.31 -10.87 7.71
N ASP A 34 -15.90 -10.56 8.94
CA ASP A 34 -14.52 -10.35 9.36
C ASP A 34 -13.85 -11.73 9.56
N SER A 35 -14.22 -12.70 8.72
CA SER A 35 -13.40 -13.87 8.44
C SER A 35 -12.26 -13.40 7.54
N GLY A 36 -11.35 -12.62 8.12
CA GLY A 36 -10.03 -12.48 7.55
C GLY A 36 -9.46 -13.89 7.39
N ILE A 37 -8.66 -14.09 6.33
CA ILE A 37 -8.00 -15.35 5.95
C ILE A 37 -7.13 -15.96 7.08
N LEU A 38 -7.12 -15.40 8.29
CA LEU A 38 -6.26 -15.72 9.42
C LEU A 38 -7.05 -15.91 10.75
N SER A 39 -8.36 -16.12 10.73
CA SER A 39 -9.19 -16.11 11.96
C SER A 39 -8.96 -17.28 12.94
N ASP A 40 -8.39 -18.41 12.50
CA ASP A 40 -8.15 -19.61 13.33
C ASP A 40 -6.66 -19.95 13.53
N GLY A 41 -5.76 -19.14 12.94
CA GLY A 41 -4.32 -19.36 12.98
C GLY A 41 -3.79 -20.50 12.10
N LYS A 42 -4.61 -21.11 11.22
CA LYS A 42 -4.20 -22.16 10.29
C LYS A 42 -4.79 -21.93 8.90
N LEU A 43 -3.96 -21.92 7.86
CA LEU A 43 -4.45 -21.84 6.49
C LEU A 43 -4.76 -23.24 5.96
N THR A 44 -5.97 -23.43 5.42
CA THR A 44 -6.23 -24.54 4.51
C THR A 44 -5.40 -24.39 3.24
N LYS A 45 -5.28 -25.46 2.43
CA LYS A 45 -4.54 -25.40 1.16
C LYS A 45 -5.18 -24.42 0.20
N GLU A 46 -6.51 -24.36 0.21
CA GLU A 46 -7.33 -23.50 -0.63
C GLU A 46 -7.16 -22.02 -0.24
N GLU A 47 -7.18 -21.72 1.06
CA GLU A 47 -6.93 -20.36 1.56
C GLU A 47 -5.49 -19.91 1.31
N LEU A 48 -4.52 -20.81 1.47
CA LEU A 48 -3.12 -20.53 1.12
C LEU A 48 -2.98 -20.23 -0.37
N ALA A 49 -3.59 -21.05 -1.24
CA ALA A 49 -3.56 -20.82 -2.68
C ALA A 49 -4.23 -19.48 -3.05
N ALA A 50 -5.38 -19.16 -2.46
CA ALA A 50 -6.05 -17.89 -2.66
C ALA A 50 -5.19 -16.70 -2.20
N ALA A 51 -4.51 -16.83 -1.06
CA ALA A 51 -3.59 -15.82 -0.54
C ALA A 51 -2.38 -15.62 -1.48
N MET A 52 -1.78 -16.71 -1.98
CA MET A 52 -0.68 -16.66 -2.94
C MET A 52 -1.09 -15.97 -4.25
N LEU A 53 -2.24 -16.36 -4.82
CA LEU A 53 -2.77 -15.74 -6.04
C LEU A 53 -3.06 -14.25 -5.84
N THR A 54 -3.57 -13.88 -4.66
CA THR A 54 -3.82 -12.49 -4.29
C THR A 54 -2.53 -11.67 -4.28
N ALA A 55 -1.48 -12.22 -3.66
CA ALA A 55 -0.18 -11.55 -3.58
C ALA A 55 0.51 -11.46 -4.96
N GLU A 56 0.46 -12.54 -5.75
CA GLU A 56 1.00 -12.58 -7.10
C GLU A 56 0.33 -11.52 -7.99
N LYS A 57 -1.00 -11.42 -7.93
CA LYS A 57 -1.77 -10.42 -8.68
C LYS A 57 -1.35 -9.01 -8.31
N ASP A 58 -1.20 -8.71 -7.02
CA ASP A 58 -0.79 -7.38 -6.55
C ASP A 58 0.61 -7.02 -7.03
N LEU A 59 1.57 -7.91 -6.79
CA LEU A 59 2.96 -7.69 -7.16
C LEU A 59 3.12 -7.55 -8.67
N THR A 60 2.43 -8.37 -9.45
CA THR A 60 2.44 -8.30 -10.92
C THR A 60 1.80 -7.02 -11.43
N SER A 61 0.68 -6.59 -10.84
CA SER A 61 0.03 -5.34 -11.21
C SER A 61 0.89 -4.11 -10.91
N MET A 62 1.54 -4.08 -9.75
CA MET A 62 2.48 -3.02 -9.38
C MET A 62 3.70 -3.01 -10.31
N LEU A 63 4.28 -4.18 -10.60
CA LEU A 63 5.41 -4.28 -11.50
C LEU A 63 5.04 -3.77 -12.91
N LYS A 64 3.89 -4.19 -13.44
CA LYS A 64 3.42 -3.72 -14.75
C LYS A 64 3.23 -2.21 -14.78
N ALA A 65 2.57 -1.65 -13.76
CA ALA A 65 2.35 -0.22 -13.68
C ALA A 65 3.67 0.56 -13.54
N SER A 66 4.59 0.08 -12.69
CA SER A 66 5.86 0.77 -12.47
C SER A 66 6.77 0.71 -13.69
N MET A 67 6.80 -0.41 -14.41
CA MET A 67 7.59 -0.54 -15.63
C MET A 67 7.01 0.30 -16.77
N SER A 68 5.68 0.39 -16.90
CA SER A 68 5.04 1.25 -17.91
C SER A 68 5.32 2.74 -17.67
N ASP A 69 5.22 3.20 -16.41
CA ASP A 69 5.59 4.58 -16.04
C ASP A 69 7.07 4.85 -16.33
N LEU A 70 7.93 3.88 -16.03
CA LEU A 70 9.37 3.98 -16.20
C LEU A 70 9.78 4.04 -17.67
N GLU A 71 9.19 3.20 -18.52
CA GLU A 71 9.41 3.20 -19.96
C GLU A 71 9.12 4.59 -20.54
N GLN A 72 7.97 5.18 -20.18
CA GLN A 72 7.60 6.53 -20.61
C GLN A 72 8.60 7.60 -20.13
N GLU A 73 9.06 7.53 -18.88
CA GLU A 73 10.05 8.47 -18.32
C GLU A 73 11.41 8.35 -19.05
N LEU A 74 11.85 7.12 -19.30
CA LEU A 74 13.11 6.81 -19.98
C LEU A 74 13.10 7.19 -21.45
N GLU A 75 12.01 6.97 -22.18
CA GLU A 75 11.87 7.41 -23.57
C GLU A 75 11.93 8.94 -23.69
N SER A 76 11.37 9.64 -22.69
CA SER A 76 11.31 11.10 -22.70
C SER A 76 12.63 11.79 -22.30
N SER A 77 13.44 11.17 -21.44
CA SER A 77 14.56 11.85 -20.77
C SER A 77 15.85 11.02 -20.64
N ALA A 78 15.84 9.74 -21.01
CA ALA A 78 16.93 8.77 -20.87
C ALA A 78 17.45 8.54 -19.42
N ILE A 79 16.81 9.19 -18.44
CA ILE A 79 17.15 9.15 -17.02
C ILE A 79 15.86 8.88 -16.26
N PHE A 80 15.93 8.22 -15.12
CA PHE A 80 14.78 8.08 -14.24
C PHE A 80 15.19 8.15 -12.79
N GLY A 81 14.26 8.64 -11.97
CA GLY A 81 14.42 8.72 -10.52
C GLY A 81 13.84 7.51 -9.77
N PRO A 82 14.03 7.45 -8.45
CA PRO A 82 13.28 6.53 -7.61
C PRO A 82 11.77 6.82 -7.69
N GLY A 83 10.97 5.75 -7.74
CA GLY A 83 9.51 5.80 -7.68
C GLY A 83 8.97 4.70 -6.77
N ALA A 84 7.77 4.88 -6.23
CA ALA A 84 7.14 3.88 -5.37
C ALA A 84 5.65 3.72 -5.65
N TRP A 85 5.16 2.51 -5.45
CA TRP A 85 3.78 2.09 -5.64
C TRP A 85 3.32 1.27 -4.43
N MET A 86 2.01 1.25 -4.24
CA MET A 86 1.35 0.50 -3.17
C MET A 86 0.00 -0.04 -3.63
N VAL A 87 -0.41 -1.14 -3.01
CA VAL A 87 -1.79 -1.62 -3.06
C VAL A 87 -2.47 -1.31 -1.73
N LEU A 88 -3.55 -0.55 -1.78
CA LEU A 88 -4.41 -0.23 -0.64
C LEU A 88 -5.26 -1.45 -0.22
N LYS A 89 -5.85 -1.39 0.98
CA LYS A 89 -6.78 -2.43 1.47
C LYS A 89 -8.00 -2.67 0.57
N ASP A 90 -8.46 -1.63 -0.12
CA ASP A 90 -9.55 -1.72 -1.10
C ASP A 90 -9.07 -2.21 -2.47
N ARG A 91 -7.86 -2.79 -2.55
CA ARG A 91 -7.23 -3.36 -3.75
C ARG A 91 -6.85 -2.34 -4.81
N LYS A 92 -6.95 -1.03 -4.52
CA LYS A 92 -6.52 0.00 -5.46
C LYS A 92 -5.00 0.15 -5.45
N LEU A 93 -4.43 0.11 -6.65
CA LEU A 93 -3.04 0.45 -6.91
C LEU A 93 -2.88 1.97 -6.95
N LYS A 94 -1.86 2.50 -6.26
CA LYS A 94 -1.49 3.93 -6.30
C LYS A 94 0.02 4.12 -6.36
N LYS A 95 0.46 5.10 -7.15
CA LYS A 95 1.81 5.67 -7.07
C LYS A 95 1.92 6.55 -5.83
N VAL A 96 3.00 6.42 -5.09
CA VAL A 96 3.32 7.27 -3.94
C VAL A 96 3.79 8.61 -4.47
N LYS A 97 3.19 9.70 -3.98
CA LYS A 97 3.63 11.06 -4.27
C LYS A 97 4.44 11.58 -3.09
N LEU A 98 5.61 12.13 -3.38
CA LEU A 98 6.39 12.87 -2.40
C LEU A 98 5.79 14.29 -2.25
N GLY A 99 5.95 14.89 -1.08
CA GLY A 99 5.71 16.33 -0.92
C GLY A 99 6.77 17.13 -1.68
N GLU A 100 6.48 18.40 -1.99
CA GLU A 100 7.33 19.26 -2.84
C GLU A 100 8.80 19.30 -2.39
N GLU A 101 9.06 19.45 -1.09
CA GLU A 101 10.43 19.46 -0.54
C GLU A 101 11.16 18.12 -0.72
N SER A 102 10.44 17.01 -0.65
CA SER A 102 11.00 15.67 -0.85
C SER A 102 11.24 15.37 -2.33
N ASP A 103 10.53 16.04 -3.23
CA ASP A 103 10.71 15.84 -4.68
C ASP A 103 11.93 16.58 -5.24
N ALA A 104 12.41 17.63 -4.56
CA ALA A 104 13.69 18.27 -4.90
C ALA A 104 14.91 17.52 -4.30
N ALA A 105 14.70 16.53 -3.43
CA ALA A 105 15.78 15.86 -2.71
C ALA A 105 16.62 14.93 -3.61
N PRO A 106 17.88 14.63 -3.24
CA PRO A 106 18.70 13.64 -3.93
C PRO A 106 18.04 12.25 -3.95
N ALA A 107 18.35 11.44 -4.98
CA ALA A 107 17.72 10.13 -5.18
C ALA A 107 17.83 9.19 -3.95
N SER A 108 18.98 9.17 -3.27
CA SER A 108 19.17 8.38 -2.05
C SER A 108 18.25 8.83 -0.91
N ALA A 109 18.00 10.13 -0.78
CA ALA A 109 17.06 10.68 0.20
C ALA A 109 15.62 10.34 -0.17
N LYS A 110 15.22 10.49 -1.44
CA LYS A 110 13.89 10.08 -1.94
C LYS A 110 13.60 8.62 -1.60
N LEU A 111 14.57 7.75 -1.80
CA LEU A 111 14.46 6.32 -1.50
C LEU A 111 14.19 6.06 -0.01
N GLN A 112 14.87 6.78 0.89
CA GLN A 112 14.61 6.67 2.33
C GLN A 112 13.21 7.18 2.71
N VAL A 113 12.77 8.28 2.10
CA VAL A 113 11.42 8.82 2.30
C VAL A 113 10.37 7.80 1.85
N PHE A 114 10.50 7.22 0.65
CA PHE A 114 9.58 6.18 0.18
C PHE A 114 9.49 4.99 1.15
N ARG A 115 10.64 4.46 1.60
CA ARG A 115 10.66 3.35 2.56
C ARG A 115 9.98 3.73 3.87
N ALA A 116 10.25 4.93 4.40
CA ALA A 116 9.64 5.40 5.64
C ALA A 116 8.12 5.60 5.51
N SER A 117 7.66 6.22 4.42
CA SER A 117 6.23 6.44 4.15
C SER A 117 5.49 5.12 3.98
N LEU A 118 6.02 4.18 3.19
CA LEU A 118 5.42 2.87 2.99
C LEU A 118 5.37 2.07 4.29
N ARG A 119 6.45 2.10 5.09
CA ARG A 119 6.49 1.44 6.41
C ARG A 119 5.44 2.02 7.36
N SER A 120 5.26 3.34 7.37
CA SER A 120 4.21 3.99 8.16
C SER A 120 2.82 3.50 7.73
N LEU A 121 2.53 3.50 6.43
CA LEU A 121 1.25 3.02 5.90
C LEU A 121 1.01 1.53 6.20
N ALA A 122 2.05 0.70 6.12
CA ALA A 122 1.97 -0.72 6.48
C ALA A 122 1.65 -0.91 7.96
N ARG A 123 2.33 -0.19 8.86
CA ARG A 123 2.09 -0.22 10.32
C ARG A 123 0.69 0.24 10.70
N HIS A 124 0.13 1.20 9.97
CA HIS A 124 -1.25 1.64 10.15
C HIS A 124 -2.29 0.79 9.38
N ASN A 125 -1.88 -0.38 8.89
CA ASN A 125 -2.73 -1.33 8.17
C ASN A 125 -3.49 -0.67 7.00
N LYS A 126 -2.84 0.23 6.25
CA LYS A 126 -3.43 0.96 5.12
C LYS A 126 -3.13 0.33 3.76
N ILE A 127 -2.09 -0.48 3.68
CA ILE A 127 -1.64 -1.15 2.45
C ILE A 127 -1.49 -2.66 2.64
N ASP A 128 -1.55 -3.40 1.53
CA ASP A 128 -1.31 -4.85 1.46
C ASP A 128 -0.01 -5.19 0.74
N ALA A 129 0.44 -4.33 -0.17
CA ALA A 129 1.68 -4.51 -0.91
C ALA A 129 2.38 -3.18 -1.14
N ALA A 130 3.70 -3.23 -1.31
CA ALA A 130 4.55 -2.10 -1.61
C ALA A 130 5.61 -2.48 -2.63
N LEU A 131 5.95 -1.54 -3.52
CA LEU A 131 6.99 -1.70 -4.53
C LEU A 131 7.76 -0.38 -4.67
N ILE A 132 9.08 -0.46 -4.75
CA ILE A 132 9.96 0.69 -4.98
C ILE A 132 10.88 0.37 -6.15
N VAL A 133 10.93 1.28 -7.12
CA VAL A 133 11.80 1.20 -8.29
C VAL A 133 12.87 2.28 -8.20
N TYR A 134 14.12 1.98 -8.56
CA TYR A 134 15.19 2.97 -8.66
C TYR A 134 16.34 2.49 -9.58
N PRO A 135 17.16 3.40 -10.11
CA PRO A 135 18.33 3.02 -10.91
C PRO A 135 19.40 2.36 -10.06
N GLY A 136 20.02 1.32 -10.59
CA GLY A 136 21.20 0.68 -10.01
C GLY A 136 22.19 0.24 -11.07
N THR A 137 23.31 -0.30 -10.61
CA THR A 137 24.36 -0.88 -11.46
C THR A 137 24.81 -2.20 -10.84
N ILE A 138 25.05 -3.19 -11.68
CA ILE A 138 25.67 -4.46 -11.29
C ILE A 138 26.93 -4.68 -12.12
N THR A 139 27.87 -5.45 -11.58
CA THR A 139 29.00 -5.97 -12.35
C THR A 139 28.64 -7.35 -12.88
N LYS A 140 28.67 -7.55 -14.19
CA LYS A 140 28.52 -8.86 -14.85
C LYS A 140 29.71 -9.08 -15.77
N GLU A 141 30.42 -10.20 -15.60
CA GLU A 141 31.57 -10.58 -16.44
C GLU A 141 32.68 -9.49 -16.51
N GLY A 142 32.82 -8.69 -15.45
CA GLY A 142 33.80 -7.60 -15.36
C GLY A 142 33.31 -6.25 -15.91
N GLU A 143 32.13 -6.20 -16.51
CA GLU A 143 31.53 -4.99 -17.06
C GLU A 143 30.42 -4.43 -16.15
N GLN A 144 30.31 -3.10 -16.12
CA GLN A 144 29.24 -2.41 -15.39
C GLN A 144 27.99 -2.37 -16.27
N GLN A 145 26.90 -2.90 -15.74
CA GLN A 145 25.61 -2.96 -16.43
C GLN A 145 24.56 -2.19 -15.63
N ARG A 146 23.84 -1.28 -16.30
CA ARG A 146 22.71 -0.57 -15.69
C ARG A 146 21.55 -1.53 -15.46
N VAL A 147 20.86 -1.35 -14.33
CA VAL A 147 19.67 -2.12 -13.99
C VAL A 147 18.59 -1.22 -13.40
N VAL A 148 17.35 -1.63 -13.60
CA VAL A 148 16.22 -1.20 -12.79
C VAL A 148 16.16 -2.12 -11.57
N VAL A 149 16.29 -1.53 -10.39
CA VAL A 149 16.12 -2.26 -9.14
C VAL A 149 14.66 -2.15 -8.71
N VAL A 150 14.04 -3.29 -8.42
CA VAL A 150 12.65 -3.36 -7.94
C VAL A 150 12.63 -4.07 -6.60
N GLU A 151 12.47 -3.31 -5.53
CA GLU A 151 12.16 -3.85 -4.21
C GLU A 151 10.65 -4.05 -4.10
N HIS A 152 10.21 -5.19 -3.58
CA HIS A 152 8.79 -5.43 -3.33
C HIS A 152 8.57 -6.23 -2.06
N GLU A 153 7.49 -5.89 -1.35
CA GLU A 153 7.04 -6.62 -0.18
C GLU A 153 5.51 -6.73 -0.19
N HIS A 154 5.00 -7.82 0.38
CA HIS A 154 3.58 -8.08 0.57
C HIS A 154 3.31 -8.48 2.03
N ARG A 155 2.17 -8.04 2.58
CA ARG A 155 1.69 -8.41 3.93
C ARG A 155 1.43 -9.91 4.12
N LEU A 156 1.52 -10.70 3.05
CA LEU A 156 1.33 -12.16 3.09
C LEU A 156 2.68 -12.89 3.18
N GLY A 157 3.73 -12.20 3.63
CA GLY A 157 5.04 -12.81 3.85
C GLY A 157 5.90 -12.94 2.59
N ILE A 158 5.71 -12.07 1.60
CA ILE A 158 6.60 -12.01 0.41
C ILE A 158 7.51 -10.81 0.54
N SER A 159 8.80 -11.00 0.33
CA SER A 159 9.79 -9.93 0.23
C SER A 159 10.86 -10.32 -0.77
N GLY A 160 11.16 -9.44 -1.71
CA GLY A 160 12.11 -9.73 -2.76
C GLY A 160 12.68 -8.49 -3.42
N LEU A 161 13.76 -8.72 -4.15
CA LEU A 161 14.45 -7.73 -4.95
C LEU A 161 14.62 -8.29 -6.37
N LYS A 162 14.26 -7.50 -7.39
CA LYS A 162 14.53 -7.84 -8.79
C LYS A 162 15.51 -6.85 -9.38
N LEU A 163 16.47 -7.37 -10.15
CA LEU A 163 17.42 -6.60 -10.92
C LEU A 163 17.11 -6.85 -12.40
N ILE A 164 16.63 -5.82 -13.09
CA ILE A 164 16.20 -5.90 -14.48
C ILE A 164 17.24 -5.14 -15.32
N PRO A 165 18.03 -5.82 -16.16
CA PRO A 165 18.94 -5.18 -17.10
C PRO A 165 18.24 -4.06 -17.89
N LEU A 166 18.89 -2.91 -17.99
CA LEU A 166 18.41 -1.77 -18.76
C LEU A 166 19.41 -1.45 -19.86
N ASP A 167 18.93 -1.44 -21.10
CA ASP A 167 19.67 -0.95 -22.26
C ASP A 167 18.91 0.22 -22.90
N LEU A 168 19.65 1.26 -23.24
CA LEU A 168 19.16 2.52 -23.80
C LEU A 168 19.92 2.76 -25.12
N ASN A 169 19.34 2.32 -26.23
CA ASN A 169 19.93 2.46 -27.56
C ASN A 169 19.14 3.48 -28.38
N GLN A 170 19.75 4.63 -28.65
CA GLN A 170 19.22 5.67 -29.55
C GLN A 170 17.77 6.13 -29.22
N GLY A 171 17.44 6.20 -27.93
CA GLY A 171 16.10 6.60 -27.46
C GLY A 171 15.10 5.46 -27.31
N ASN A 172 15.45 4.23 -27.72
CA ASN A 172 14.66 3.04 -27.46
C ASN A 172 15.10 2.40 -26.13
N VAL A 173 14.12 2.14 -25.27
CA VAL A 173 14.29 1.48 -23.99
C VAL A 173 14.10 -0.01 -24.16
N SER A 174 14.99 -0.83 -23.61
CA SER A 174 14.77 -2.28 -23.53
C SER A 174 15.15 -2.84 -22.16
N PHE A 175 14.34 -3.80 -21.72
CA PHE A 175 14.48 -4.46 -20.44
C PHE A 175 14.86 -5.93 -20.64
N GLY A 176 15.96 -6.37 -20.02
CA GLY A 176 16.38 -7.77 -20.04
C GLY A 176 15.63 -8.65 -19.05
N ALA A 177 16.03 -9.92 -18.97
CA ALA A 177 15.45 -10.87 -18.03
C ALA A 177 15.73 -10.48 -16.56
N ALA A 178 14.69 -10.48 -15.73
CA ALA A 178 14.80 -10.13 -14.32
C ALA A 178 15.56 -11.18 -13.52
N MET A 179 16.59 -10.76 -12.78
CA MET A 179 17.27 -11.58 -11.78
C MET A 179 16.61 -11.33 -10.42
N SER A 180 16.06 -12.37 -9.80
CA SER A 180 15.40 -12.25 -8.49
C SER A 180 16.36 -12.64 -7.37
N GLN A 181 16.29 -11.91 -6.25
CA GLN A 181 17.06 -12.14 -5.03
C GLN A 181 16.13 -12.03 -3.82
N ASP A 182 16.42 -12.81 -2.79
CA ASP A 182 15.75 -12.67 -1.51
C ASP A 182 16.18 -11.37 -0.83
N LYS A 183 15.25 -10.76 -0.09
CA LYS A 183 15.48 -9.53 0.66
C LYS A 183 14.81 -9.65 2.01
N SER A 184 15.49 -9.24 3.08
CA SER A 184 14.86 -9.07 4.39
C SER A 184 13.76 -7.99 4.33
N PHE A 185 12.66 -8.20 5.07
CA PHE A 185 11.60 -7.22 5.20
C PHE A 185 12.10 -5.90 5.79
N GLN A 186 11.59 -4.80 5.24
CA GLN A 186 11.87 -3.44 5.68
C GLN A 186 10.61 -2.56 5.70
N ILE A 187 9.48 -3.03 5.15
CA ILE A 187 8.23 -2.29 5.06
C ILE A 187 7.17 -2.91 5.98
N PHE A 188 6.87 -4.21 5.82
CA PHE A 188 5.75 -4.84 6.52
C PHE A 188 6.10 -5.45 7.87
N TYR A 189 7.32 -5.93 8.03
CA TYR A 189 7.76 -6.57 9.26
C TYR A 189 9.09 -5.97 9.72
N ASP A 190 9.19 -5.72 11.02
CA ASP A 190 10.46 -5.32 11.61
C ASP A 190 11.42 -6.52 11.60
N GLN A 191 12.72 -6.25 11.41
CA GLN A 191 13.72 -7.28 11.61
C GLN A 191 13.62 -7.76 13.06
N LYS A 192 13.49 -9.09 13.26
CA LYS A 192 13.57 -9.65 14.61
C LYS A 192 14.88 -9.15 15.22
N LYS A 193 14.78 -8.37 16.31
CA LYS A 193 15.94 -8.11 17.17
C LYS A 193 16.44 -9.49 17.57
N GLN A 194 17.65 -9.87 17.14
CA GLN A 194 18.34 -10.97 17.79
C GLN A 194 18.47 -10.52 19.25
N GLY A 195 17.78 -11.22 20.14
CA GLY A 195 17.92 -10.99 21.57
C GLY A 195 19.39 -11.20 21.92
N VAL A 196 20.01 -10.16 22.47
CA VAL A 196 21.28 -10.28 23.20
C VAL A 196 20.96 -10.93 24.54
#